data_AF-A0A9X1QTU0-F1
#
_entry.id   AF-A0A9X1QTU0-F1
#
_cell.length_a   1.000
_cell.length_b   1.000
_cell.length_c   1.000
_cell.angle_alpha   90.00
_cell.angle_beta   90.00
_cell.angle_gamma   90.00
#
_symmetry.space_group_name_H-M   'P 1'
#
loop_
_entity.id
_entity.type
_entity.pdbx_description
1 polymer ?
#
loop_
_entity_poly.entity_id
_entity_poly.type
_entity_poly.pdbx_seq_one_letter_code
_entity_poly.pdbx_strand_id
1 'polypeptide(L)'
;MNNNKTLTILLSLLGVAVAILAVAVGVYFGVTMSDSSSSREASGSPTSSVSSAQPSPSAAESSTETTSESSPTPEARNCTVDAHASEVLMAIHEASEKYPNEFGWEYEGNSNYSPCATLSYAQLDQRDITNSQFATLLLFFHDGEYLGVDSTYPQQVQKIEENGDGLDVVYRDWEALEKSGQNNMAAPLYNSHVHYYWDGDSVQYDGRIPNTHLGSR
;
A
#
# COMPACT_ATOMS: atom_id res chain seq x y z
N MET A 1 -15.27 54.96 -38.01
CA MET A 1 -14.72 54.36 -39.25
C MET A 1 -14.55 52.88 -39.04
N ASN A 2 -15.37 52.10 -39.75
CA ASN A 2 -15.27 50.65 -39.89
C ASN A 2 -13.89 50.26 -40.41
N ASN A 3 -13.40 49.07 -40.03
CA ASN A 3 -12.75 48.15 -40.97
C ASN A 3 -12.68 46.73 -40.37
N ASN A 4 -13.73 45.96 -40.66
CA ASN A 4 -13.68 44.50 -40.72
C ASN A 4 -12.80 44.09 -41.90
N LYS A 5 -11.84 43.18 -41.68
CA LYS A 5 -11.32 42.31 -42.75
C LYS A 5 -11.11 40.89 -42.22
N THR A 6 -12.13 40.09 -42.52
CA THR A 6 -12.19 38.65 -42.74
C THR A 6 -11.02 38.12 -43.59
N LEU A 7 -10.55 36.89 -43.30
CA LEU A 7 -9.81 35.87 -44.11
C LEU A 7 -8.67 35.26 -43.28
N THR A 8 -8.39 33.96 -43.17
CA THR A 8 -8.88 32.74 -43.84
C THR A 8 -8.55 31.58 -42.90
N ILE A 9 -9.52 30.74 -42.54
CA ILE A 9 -9.28 29.46 -41.86
C ILE A 9 -8.83 28.47 -42.94
N LEU A 10 -7.56 28.07 -42.92
CA LEU A 10 -7.08 26.93 -43.70
C LEU A 10 -7.20 25.67 -42.85
N LEU A 11 -8.24 24.89 -43.16
CA LEU A 11 -8.37 23.49 -42.81
C LEU A 11 -7.28 22.71 -43.55
N SER A 12 -6.25 22.21 -42.86
CA SER A 12 -5.35 21.20 -43.40
C SER A 12 -5.62 19.86 -42.72
N LEU A 13 -6.46 19.07 -43.39
CA LEU A 13 -6.57 17.62 -43.26
C LEU A 13 -5.27 16.96 -43.74
N LEU A 14 -4.50 16.40 -42.81
CA LEU A 14 -3.62 15.25 -43.02
C LEU A 14 -3.68 14.48 -41.70
N GLY A 15 -4.25 13.29 -41.63
CA GLY A 15 -3.93 12.12 -42.43
C GLY A 15 -3.56 11.05 -41.42
N VAL A 16 -4.57 10.35 -40.90
CA VAL A 16 -4.41 9.24 -39.97
C VAL A 16 -3.67 8.12 -40.70
N ALA A 17 -2.40 7.90 -40.36
CA ALA A 17 -1.63 6.74 -40.80
C ALA A 17 -1.50 5.77 -39.63
N VAL A 18 -2.42 4.81 -39.57
CA VAL A 18 -2.33 3.61 -38.72
C VAL A 18 -1.34 2.66 -39.40
N ALA A 19 -0.15 2.49 -38.82
CA ALA A 19 0.80 1.47 -39.23
C ALA A 19 0.72 0.29 -38.25
N ILE A 20 -0.02 -0.75 -38.64
CA ILE A 20 -0.01 -2.06 -37.98
C ILE A 20 1.21 -2.81 -38.53
N LEU A 21 2.20 -3.06 -37.67
CA LEU A 21 3.31 -3.97 -37.98
C LEU A 21 3.19 -5.18 -37.05
N ALA A 22 2.51 -6.20 -37.55
CA ALA A 22 2.57 -7.54 -37.00
C ALA A 22 3.86 -8.22 -37.49
N VAL A 23 4.73 -8.62 -36.57
CA VAL A 23 5.80 -9.58 -36.86
C VAL A 23 5.56 -10.80 -35.97
N ALA A 24 5.09 -11.86 -36.62
CA ALA A 24 5.04 -13.19 -36.05
C ALA A 24 6.26 -14.00 -36.55
N VAL A 25 6.53 -15.09 -35.83
CA VAL A 25 7.32 -16.29 -36.16
C VAL A 25 8.66 -16.40 -35.41
N GLY A 26 8.75 -17.47 -34.60
CA GLY A 26 10.03 -17.99 -34.12
C GLY A 26 9.94 -18.99 -32.97
N VAL A 27 9.35 -20.17 -33.21
CA VAL A 27 9.36 -21.37 -32.35
C VAL A 27 10.79 -21.85 -32.09
N TYR A 28 11.16 -22.19 -30.85
CA TYR A 28 12.21 -23.18 -30.57
C TYR A 28 11.90 -24.02 -29.30
N PHE A 29 11.94 -25.35 -29.50
CA PHE A 29 12.21 -26.49 -28.62
C PHE A 29 12.58 -26.15 -27.15
N GLY A 30 12.01 -26.75 -26.10
CA GLY A 30 11.73 -28.18 -25.93
C GLY A 30 12.89 -28.87 -25.19
N VAL A 31 12.88 -28.84 -23.85
CA VAL A 31 13.56 -29.83 -23.00
C VAL A 31 12.74 -30.07 -21.74
N THR A 32 12.19 -31.27 -21.64
CA THR A 32 11.57 -31.85 -20.45
C THR A 32 12.60 -32.75 -19.76
N MET A 33 12.84 -32.54 -18.47
CA MET A 33 13.42 -33.53 -17.55
C MET A 33 12.90 -33.18 -16.15
N SER A 34 12.64 -34.08 -15.23
CA SER A 34 12.28 -35.49 -15.24
C SER A 34 11.74 -35.73 -13.83
N ASP A 35 10.75 -36.59 -13.76
CA ASP A 35 10.16 -37.13 -12.53
C ASP A 35 11.23 -37.81 -11.66
N SER A 36 11.15 -37.63 -10.34
CA SER A 36 11.64 -38.65 -9.39
C SER A 36 10.85 -38.55 -8.09
N SER A 37 9.88 -39.44 -8.06
CA SER A 37 9.07 -39.85 -6.93
C SER A 37 9.87 -40.38 -5.72
N SER A 38 9.30 -40.14 -4.54
CA SER A 38 9.17 -41.03 -3.37
C SER A 38 10.42 -41.56 -2.63
N SER A 39 10.49 -41.28 -1.32
CA SER A 39 10.40 -42.35 -0.29
C SER A 39 10.30 -41.79 1.14
N ARG A 40 9.41 -42.41 1.92
CA ARG A 40 9.20 -42.30 3.37
C ARG A 40 10.31 -43.00 4.18
N GLU A 41 10.16 -42.92 5.51
CA GLU A 41 10.86 -43.60 6.62
C GLU A 41 12.00 -42.79 7.25
N ALA A 42 12.22 -42.71 8.56
CA ALA A 42 11.65 -43.37 9.75
C ALA A 42 11.77 -42.37 10.93
N SER A 43 10.78 -42.28 11.82
CA SER A 43 10.76 -42.94 13.15
C SER A 43 11.96 -42.59 14.05
N GLY A 44 11.67 -41.92 15.17
CA GLY A 44 12.65 -41.64 16.21
C GLY A 44 12.07 -40.84 17.38
N SER A 45 11.08 -41.37 18.10
CA SER A 45 10.90 -40.98 19.51
C SER A 45 12.11 -41.48 20.32
N PRO A 46 12.49 -40.74 21.36
CA PRO A 46 12.57 -41.42 22.64
C PRO A 46 11.71 -40.73 23.70
N THR A 47 10.71 -41.49 24.17
CA THR A 47 10.23 -41.41 25.54
C THR A 47 11.38 -41.69 26.49
N SER A 48 11.59 -40.84 27.48
CA SER A 48 12.19 -41.26 28.76
C SER A 48 11.62 -40.40 29.89
N SER A 49 10.70 -41.05 30.60
CA SER A 49 10.16 -40.73 31.90
C SER A 49 11.22 -40.91 33.00
N VAL A 50 11.32 -39.94 33.92
CA VAL A 50 11.76 -40.19 35.29
C VAL A 50 10.79 -39.50 36.25
N SER A 51 10.11 -40.35 37.01
CA SER A 51 9.33 -40.05 38.21
C SER A 51 10.18 -40.40 39.42
N SER A 52 10.26 -39.53 40.43
CA SER A 52 10.35 -39.91 41.85
C SER A 52 10.19 -38.69 42.76
N ALA A 53 9.54 -38.92 43.90
CA ALA A 53 8.84 -37.97 44.74
C ALA A 53 9.64 -37.38 45.93
N GLN A 54 9.30 -36.13 46.29
CA GLN A 54 9.03 -35.48 47.60
C GLN A 54 9.51 -36.16 48.92
N PRO A 55 10.05 -35.41 49.92
CA PRO A 55 9.24 -34.81 51.01
C PRO A 55 9.47 -33.31 51.31
N SER A 56 8.39 -32.69 51.81
CA SER A 56 8.23 -31.35 52.39
C SER A 56 8.91 -31.23 53.79
N PRO A 57 9.12 -30.01 54.32
CA PRO A 57 8.15 -29.52 55.33
C PRO A 57 7.82 -28.01 55.26
N SER A 58 6.51 -27.73 55.33
CA SER A 58 5.76 -26.86 56.24
C SER A 58 6.30 -25.47 56.69
N ALA A 59 5.46 -24.48 56.38
CA ALA A 59 5.04 -23.31 57.17
C ALA A 59 5.94 -22.06 57.24
N ALA A 60 5.49 -21.00 56.56
CA ALA A 60 5.34 -19.67 57.15
C ALA A 60 4.24 -18.90 56.40
N GLU A 61 3.20 -18.51 57.13
CA GLU A 61 2.20 -17.51 56.73
C GLU A 61 2.88 -16.22 56.27
N SER A 62 2.46 -15.71 55.12
CA SER A 62 2.51 -14.28 54.83
C SER A 62 1.30 -13.93 53.98
N SER A 63 0.29 -13.39 54.65
CA SER A 63 -0.89 -12.79 54.05
C SER A 63 -0.44 -11.73 53.05
N THR A 64 -0.53 -12.04 51.77
CA THR A 64 -0.48 -11.03 50.72
C THR A 64 -1.92 -10.78 50.32
N GLU A 65 -2.41 -9.58 50.64
CA GLU A 65 -3.71 -9.10 50.18
C GLU A 65 -3.79 -9.31 48.67
N THR A 66 -4.67 -10.21 48.26
CA THR A 66 -5.12 -10.29 46.88
C THR A 66 -6.01 -9.08 46.66
N THR A 67 -5.40 -7.95 46.30
CA THR A 67 -6.08 -6.93 45.52
C THR A 67 -6.49 -7.62 44.24
N SER A 68 -7.78 -7.98 44.16
CA SER A 68 -8.43 -8.36 42.93
C SER A 68 -8.31 -7.18 41.97
N GLU A 69 -7.23 -7.16 41.19
CA GLU A 69 -7.11 -6.32 40.02
C GLU A 69 -8.17 -6.82 39.04
N SER A 70 -9.27 -6.08 38.94
CA SER A 70 -10.27 -6.27 37.91
C SER A 70 -9.57 -6.16 36.56
N SER A 71 -9.25 -7.31 35.97
CA SER A 71 -8.84 -7.38 34.58
C SER A 71 -9.93 -6.71 33.75
N PRO A 72 -9.64 -5.65 32.97
CA PRO A 72 -10.65 -5.05 32.14
C PRO A 72 -11.16 -6.12 31.18
N THR A 73 -12.47 -6.35 31.20
CA THR A 73 -13.15 -7.13 30.15
C THR A 73 -12.71 -6.53 28.81
N PRO A 74 -12.14 -7.32 27.88
CA PRO A 74 -11.75 -6.79 26.59
C PRO A 74 -12.99 -6.19 25.94
N GLU A 75 -12.98 -4.88 25.72
CA GLU A 75 -14.05 -4.21 25.00
C GLU A 75 -14.15 -4.86 23.62
N ALA A 76 -15.38 -5.20 23.22
CA ALA A 76 -15.61 -5.76 21.90
C ALA A 76 -15.14 -4.74 20.85
N ARG A 77 -14.16 -5.10 20.01
CA ARG A 77 -13.68 -4.23 18.95
C ARG A 77 -14.83 -3.93 17.98
N ASN A 78 -15.08 -2.64 17.74
CA ASN A 78 -16.06 -2.21 16.75
C ASN A 78 -15.46 -2.32 15.34
N CYS A 79 -15.86 -3.33 14.57
CA CYS A 79 -15.34 -3.58 13.23
C CYS A 79 -15.90 -2.67 12.12
N THR A 80 -16.60 -1.59 12.47
CA THR A 80 -17.16 -0.64 11.49
C THR A 80 -16.05 0.27 10.96
N VAL A 81 -16.17 0.68 9.68
CA VAL A 81 -15.29 1.70 9.10
C VAL A 81 -15.43 3.01 9.87
N ASP A 82 -14.31 3.59 10.28
CA ASP A 82 -14.24 4.88 10.96
C ASP A 82 -13.02 5.68 10.47
N ALA A 83 -13.25 6.55 9.50
CA ALA A 83 -12.21 7.42 8.94
C ALA A 83 -11.63 8.44 9.95
N HIS A 84 -12.24 8.60 11.13
CA HIS A 84 -11.81 9.55 12.16
C HIS A 84 -11.43 8.87 13.48
N ALA A 85 -11.17 7.57 13.45
CA ALA A 85 -10.67 6.83 14.61
C ALA A 85 -9.38 7.47 15.15
N SER A 86 -9.16 7.35 16.47
CA SER A 86 -7.96 7.88 17.14
C SER A 86 -6.65 7.37 16.53
N GLU A 87 -6.65 6.12 16.09
CA GLU A 87 -5.55 5.40 15.47
C GLU A 87 -5.15 6.05 14.15
N VAL A 88 -6.14 6.48 13.34
CA VAL A 88 -5.89 7.25 12.11
C VAL A 88 -5.25 8.59 12.46
N LEU A 89 -5.79 9.31 13.44
CA LEU A 89 -5.25 10.62 13.85
C LEU A 89 -3.81 10.52 14.39
N MET A 90 -3.51 9.48 15.17
CA MET A 90 -2.15 9.22 15.66
C MET A 90 -1.19 8.87 14.51
N ALA A 91 -1.62 8.01 13.59
CA ALA A 91 -0.83 7.66 12.41
C ALA A 91 -0.54 8.88 11.52
N ILE A 92 -1.52 9.77 11.35
CA ILE A 92 -1.33 11.03 10.61
C ILE A 92 -0.26 11.90 11.27
N HIS A 93 -0.31 12.02 12.60
CA HIS A 93 0.70 12.78 13.35
C HIS A 93 2.09 12.17 13.17
N GLU A 94 2.24 10.88 13.42
CA GLU A 94 3.51 10.16 13.27
C GLU A 94 4.06 10.25 11.84
N ALA A 95 3.23 9.99 10.84
CA ALA A 95 3.63 10.03 9.44
C ALA A 95 4.03 11.43 8.99
N SER A 96 3.31 12.46 9.44
CA SER A 96 3.61 13.86 9.07
C SER A 96 4.93 14.34 9.65
N GLU A 97 5.29 13.89 10.86
CA GLU A 97 6.60 14.18 11.46
C GLU A 97 7.73 13.42 10.76
N LYS A 98 7.50 12.15 10.41
CA LYS A 98 8.51 11.27 9.83
C LYS A 98 8.77 11.53 8.34
N TYR A 99 7.74 11.94 7.60
CA TYR A 99 7.79 12.17 6.16
C TYR A 99 7.30 13.59 5.82
N PRO A 100 8.00 14.65 6.26
CA PRO A 100 7.55 16.01 6.01
C PRO A 100 7.59 16.33 4.51
N ASN A 101 6.65 17.17 4.05
CA ASN A 101 6.72 17.83 2.75
C ASN A 101 6.70 19.36 2.95
N GLU A 102 7.17 20.13 1.97
CA GLU A 102 7.35 21.59 2.14
C GLU A 102 6.07 22.38 2.41
N PHE A 103 4.93 21.86 1.94
CA PHE A 103 3.62 22.49 2.10
C PHE A 103 2.86 21.94 3.31
N GLY A 104 3.28 20.79 3.84
CA GLY A 104 2.58 20.04 4.87
C GLY A 104 1.54 19.07 4.30
N TRP A 105 1.12 18.12 5.13
CA TRP A 105 0.05 17.19 4.81
C TRP A 105 -1.29 17.68 5.34
N GLU A 106 -2.35 17.31 4.64
CA GLU A 106 -3.74 17.55 5.00
C GLU A 106 -4.53 16.26 4.87
N TYR A 107 -5.38 16.00 5.86
CA TYR A 107 -6.26 14.85 5.87
C TYR A 107 -7.69 15.30 5.58
N GLU A 108 -8.24 14.84 4.46
CA GLU A 108 -9.60 15.20 4.03
C GLU A 108 -10.65 14.13 4.38
N GLY A 109 -10.28 13.09 5.16
CA GLY A 109 -11.19 12.00 5.52
C GLY A 109 -11.24 10.86 4.50
N ASN A 110 -10.33 10.83 3.51
CA ASN A 110 -10.25 9.74 2.55
C ASN A 110 -9.60 8.50 3.19
N SER A 111 -10.43 7.59 3.69
CA SER A 111 -10.00 6.39 4.40
C SER A 111 -11.08 5.32 4.38
N ASN A 112 -10.66 4.06 4.40
CA ASN A 112 -11.51 2.91 4.70
C ASN A 112 -11.12 2.21 6.02
N TYR A 113 -10.44 2.93 6.93
CA TYR A 113 -9.93 2.38 8.18
C TYR A 113 -11.00 1.59 8.93
N SER A 114 -10.66 0.35 9.28
CA SER A 114 -11.43 -0.48 10.19
C SER A 114 -10.47 -1.29 11.06
N PRO A 115 -10.71 -1.40 12.38
CA PRO A 115 -9.83 -2.15 13.29
C PRO A 115 -9.92 -3.67 13.12
N CYS A 116 -10.74 -4.15 12.18
CA CYS A 116 -10.88 -5.57 11.86
C CYS A 116 -10.57 -5.87 10.38
N ALA A 117 -10.12 -4.87 9.61
CA ALA A 117 -9.72 -5.09 8.23
C ALA A 117 -8.30 -5.66 8.18
N THR A 118 -8.11 -6.68 7.32
CA THR A 118 -6.79 -7.24 7.05
C THR A 118 -5.85 -6.20 6.44
N LEU A 119 -6.35 -5.30 5.60
CA LEU A 119 -5.62 -4.14 5.15
C LEU A 119 -6.60 -3.00 4.96
N SER A 120 -6.30 -1.85 5.56
CA SER A 120 -7.05 -0.60 5.34
C SER A 120 -6.08 0.56 5.19
N TYR A 121 -6.58 1.71 4.73
CA TYR A 121 -5.79 2.89 4.45
C TYR A 121 -6.39 4.18 4.98
N ALA A 122 -5.55 5.19 5.12
CA ALA A 122 -5.93 6.60 5.14
C ALA A 122 -5.00 7.38 4.18
N GLN A 123 -5.54 8.31 3.40
CA GLN A 123 -4.77 9.13 2.46
C GLN A 123 -4.58 10.54 3.01
N LEU A 124 -3.34 11.01 2.97
CA LEU A 124 -2.98 12.40 3.15
C LEU A 124 -2.70 13.04 1.78
N ASP A 125 -3.16 14.26 1.62
CA ASP A 125 -2.92 15.09 0.45
C ASP A 125 -1.98 16.24 0.82
N GLN A 126 -1.14 16.66 -0.12
CA GLN A 126 -0.32 17.84 0.06
C GLN A 126 -1.20 19.08 0.19
N ARG A 127 -0.89 19.96 1.15
CA ARG A 127 -1.54 21.28 1.25
C ARG A 127 -1.19 22.17 0.06
N ASP A 128 -1.98 23.23 -0.12
CA ASP A 128 -1.70 24.32 -1.05
C ASP A 128 -1.48 23.85 -2.51
N ILE A 129 -2.33 22.93 -2.98
CA ILE A 129 -2.30 22.41 -4.36
C ILE A 129 -2.64 23.55 -5.34
N THR A 130 -1.61 24.15 -5.92
CA THR A 130 -1.74 25.27 -6.87
C THR A 130 -1.59 24.84 -8.34
N ASN A 131 -1.23 23.58 -8.58
CA ASN A 131 -1.05 23.03 -9.93
C ASN A 131 -1.44 21.54 -9.98
N SER A 132 -1.40 20.93 -11.17
CA SER A 132 -1.84 19.54 -11.38
C SER A 132 -0.89 18.48 -10.82
N GLN A 133 0.31 18.88 -10.38
CA GLN A 133 1.29 18.03 -9.72
C GLN A 133 1.17 18.29 -8.21
N PHE A 134 0.68 17.29 -7.49
CA PHE A 134 0.58 17.31 -6.04
C PHE A 134 1.10 15.98 -5.50
N ALA A 135 1.52 15.99 -4.25
CA ALA A 135 1.91 14.78 -3.54
C ALA A 135 0.77 14.22 -2.69
N THR A 136 0.79 12.91 -2.50
CA THR A 136 -0.06 12.15 -1.58
C THR A 136 0.82 11.22 -0.75
N LEU A 137 0.34 10.82 0.42
CA LEU A 137 0.92 9.79 1.27
C LEU A 137 -0.18 8.85 1.73
N LEU A 138 -0.04 7.54 1.47
CA LEU A 138 -0.98 6.55 2.00
C LEU A 138 -0.44 5.96 3.28
N LEU A 139 -1.29 5.88 4.29
CA LEU A 139 -1.03 5.24 5.58
C LEU A 139 -1.73 3.89 5.59
N PHE A 140 -1.01 2.81 5.89
CA PHE A 140 -1.59 1.46 5.94
C PHE A 140 -1.83 0.98 7.36
N PHE A 141 -2.90 0.20 7.53
CA PHE A 141 -3.28 -0.39 8.80
C PHE A 141 -3.66 -1.86 8.63
N HIS A 142 -3.31 -2.70 9.62
CA HIS A 142 -3.75 -4.09 9.74
C HIS A 142 -4.29 -4.31 11.16
N ASP A 143 -5.52 -4.84 11.28
CA ASP A 143 -6.16 -5.12 12.57
C ASP A 143 -6.16 -3.92 13.55
N GLY A 144 -6.26 -2.71 12.98
CA GLY A 144 -6.28 -1.44 13.71
C GLY A 144 -4.91 -0.84 14.00
N GLU A 145 -3.82 -1.55 13.73
CA GLU A 145 -2.45 -1.09 13.97
C GLU A 145 -1.88 -0.38 12.74
N TYR A 146 -1.21 0.75 12.94
CA TYR A 146 -0.53 1.49 11.88
C TYR A 146 0.78 0.80 11.48
N LEU A 147 0.97 0.58 10.18
CA LEU A 147 2.08 -0.20 9.63
C LEU A 147 3.16 0.67 8.96
N GLY A 148 2.78 1.87 8.52
CA GLY A 148 3.67 2.75 7.77
C GLY A 148 3.01 3.29 6.50
N VAL A 149 3.85 3.70 5.56
CA VAL A 149 3.44 4.43 4.35
C VAL A 149 3.66 3.64 3.06
N ASP A 150 2.99 4.04 1.99
CA ASP A 150 3.16 3.44 0.66
C ASP A 150 4.53 3.64 0.03
N SER A 151 5.12 4.82 0.23
CA SER A 151 6.44 5.14 -0.31
C SER A 151 7.09 6.23 0.52
N THR A 152 8.42 6.18 0.63
CA THR A 152 9.21 7.29 1.20
C THR A 152 9.47 8.41 0.19
N TYR A 153 8.99 8.25 -1.05
CA TYR A 153 9.06 9.26 -2.11
C TYR A 153 7.66 9.81 -2.39
N PRO A 154 7.51 11.11 -2.65
CA PRO A 154 6.22 11.70 -3.00
C PRO A 154 5.55 10.92 -4.14
N GLN A 155 4.35 10.41 -3.87
CA GLN A 155 3.50 9.79 -4.87
C GLN A 155 2.36 10.72 -5.22
N GLN A 156 1.63 10.40 -6.29
CA GLN A 156 0.39 11.10 -6.61
C GLN A 156 -0.68 10.07 -6.95
N VAL A 157 -1.43 9.66 -5.93
CA VAL A 157 -2.56 8.76 -6.06
C VAL A 157 -3.62 9.39 -6.97
N GLN A 158 -4.07 8.63 -7.96
CA GLN A 158 -5.16 8.99 -8.87
C GLN A 158 -6.46 8.25 -8.50
N LYS A 159 -6.32 7.04 -7.96
CA LYS A 159 -7.44 6.17 -7.61
C LYS A 159 -6.99 5.12 -6.60
N ILE A 160 -7.89 4.75 -5.71
CA ILE A 160 -7.77 3.60 -4.81
C ILE A 160 -9.04 2.78 -4.98
N GLU A 161 -8.90 1.47 -5.13
CA GLU A 161 -10.01 0.52 -5.14
C GLU A 161 -9.72 -0.61 -4.17
N GLU A 162 -10.73 -1.02 -3.40
CA GLU A 162 -10.66 -2.25 -2.62
C GLU A 162 -10.74 -3.46 -3.55
N ASN A 163 -9.85 -4.41 -3.34
CA ASN A 163 -9.86 -5.71 -3.98
C ASN A 163 -9.84 -6.77 -2.88
N GLY A 164 -10.47 -7.93 -3.05
CA GLY A 164 -10.86 -8.81 -1.93
C GLY A 164 -9.75 -9.19 -0.94
N ASP A 165 -8.49 -9.13 -1.35
CA ASP A 165 -7.27 -9.42 -0.59
C ASP A 165 -6.39 -8.18 -0.30
N GLY A 166 -6.76 -6.98 -0.77
CA GLY A 166 -5.90 -5.81 -0.70
C GLY A 166 -6.47 -4.51 -1.28
N LEU A 167 -5.57 -3.64 -1.74
CA LEU A 167 -5.87 -2.32 -2.28
C LEU A 167 -5.19 -2.15 -3.64
N ASP A 168 -5.97 -1.89 -4.69
CA ASP A 168 -5.46 -1.49 -5.99
C ASP A 168 -5.31 0.02 -6.04
N VAL A 169 -4.07 0.49 -6.11
CA VAL A 169 -3.72 1.92 -6.14
C VAL A 169 -3.17 2.27 -7.52
N VAL A 170 -3.72 3.34 -8.10
CA VAL A 170 -3.25 3.90 -9.36
C VAL A 170 -2.47 5.17 -9.06
N TYR A 171 -1.18 5.17 -9.40
CA TYR A 171 -0.30 6.34 -9.25
C TYR A 171 -0.07 7.02 -10.58
N ARG A 172 0.01 8.35 -10.58
CA ARG A 172 0.54 9.12 -11.71
C ARG A 172 2.02 8.81 -11.91
N ASP A 173 2.42 8.54 -13.15
CA ASP A 173 3.76 8.12 -13.50
C ASP A 173 4.52 9.23 -14.25
N TRP A 174 5.12 10.15 -13.49
CA TRP A 174 5.85 11.29 -14.05
C TRP A 174 7.15 10.84 -14.74
N GLU A 175 7.77 9.76 -14.26
CA GLU A 175 8.97 9.17 -14.86
C GLU A 175 8.69 8.63 -16.28
N ALA A 176 7.56 7.93 -16.46
CA ALA A 176 7.14 7.45 -17.77
C ALA A 176 6.79 8.61 -18.72
N LEU A 177 6.14 9.66 -18.21
CA LEU A 177 5.87 10.87 -18.99
C LEU A 177 7.17 11.54 -19.43
N GLU A 178 8.12 11.78 -18.52
CA GLU A 178 9.42 12.39 -18.83
C GLU A 178 10.14 11.58 -19.92
N LYS A 179 10.19 10.25 -19.76
CA LYS A 179 10.80 9.34 -20.73
C LYS A 179 10.11 9.36 -22.10
N SER A 180 8.82 9.64 -22.15
CA SER A 180 8.07 9.74 -23.40
C SER A 180 8.40 10.99 -24.22
N GLY A 181 8.93 12.05 -23.56
CA GLY A 181 9.18 13.36 -24.18
C GLY A 181 7.91 14.15 -24.52
N GLN A 182 6.73 13.69 -24.11
CA GLN A 182 5.47 14.42 -24.29
C GLN A 182 5.34 15.55 -23.26
N ASN A 183 4.47 16.53 -23.55
CA ASN A 183 4.21 17.62 -22.61
C ASN A 183 3.28 17.19 -21.46
N ASN A 184 3.19 18.03 -20.43
CA ASN A 184 2.42 17.73 -19.21
C ASN A 184 0.91 17.49 -19.45
N MET A 185 0.35 17.89 -20.59
CA MET A 185 -1.07 17.58 -20.89
C MET A 185 -1.30 16.10 -21.15
N ALA A 186 -0.25 15.36 -21.51
CA ALA A 186 -0.32 13.92 -21.69
C ALA A 186 -0.24 13.13 -20.37
N ALA A 187 0.01 13.79 -19.23
CA ALA A 187 0.12 13.15 -17.93
C ALA A 187 -0.98 12.12 -17.64
N PRO A 188 -2.29 12.37 -17.93
CA PRO A 188 -3.37 11.40 -17.72
C PRO A 188 -3.17 10.02 -18.36
N LEU A 189 -2.35 9.93 -19.42
CA LEU A 189 -2.06 8.69 -20.14
C LEU A 189 -1.00 7.82 -19.44
N TYR A 190 -0.28 8.36 -18.45
CA TYR A 190 0.81 7.69 -17.76
C TYR A 190 0.43 7.42 -16.31
N ASN A 191 0.19 6.15 -16.02
CA ASN A 191 -0.10 5.67 -14.67
C ASN A 191 0.64 4.35 -14.43
N SER A 192 0.99 4.11 -13.17
CA SER A 192 1.42 2.80 -12.67
C SER A 192 0.35 2.23 -11.75
N HIS A 193 0.09 0.94 -11.87
CA HIS A 193 -0.85 0.20 -11.03
C HIS A 193 -0.06 -0.62 -10.01
N VAL A 194 -0.46 -0.50 -8.74
CA VAL A 194 0.18 -1.21 -7.63
C VAL A 194 -0.92 -1.86 -6.79
N HIS A 195 -0.78 -3.16 -6.54
CA HIS A 195 -1.69 -3.89 -5.67
C HIS A 195 -0.99 -4.12 -4.34
N TYR A 196 -1.51 -3.53 -3.25
CA TYR A 196 -1.01 -3.71 -1.89
C TYR A 196 -1.82 -4.79 -1.17
N TYR A 197 -1.14 -5.70 -0.49
CA TYR A 197 -1.79 -6.79 0.26
C TYR A 197 -1.00 -7.15 1.52
N TRP A 198 -1.69 -7.75 2.48
CA TRP A 198 -1.05 -8.29 3.69
C TRP A 198 -0.61 -9.74 3.45
N ASP A 199 0.66 -10.05 3.66
CA ASP A 199 1.19 -11.41 3.46
C ASP A 199 1.18 -12.29 4.73
N GLY A 200 0.76 -11.73 5.86
CA GLY A 200 0.83 -12.36 7.18
C GLY A 200 1.83 -11.72 8.15
N ASP A 201 2.75 -10.90 7.65
CA ASP A 201 3.80 -10.23 8.44
C ASP A 201 3.94 -8.74 8.10
N SER A 202 3.81 -8.37 6.83
CA SER A 202 3.94 -6.99 6.38
C SER A 202 3.07 -6.70 5.16
N VAL A 203 2.91 -5.41 4.84
CA VAL A 203 2.31 -5.00 3.57
C VAL A 203 3.31 -5.27 2.45
N GLN A 204 2.92 -6.15 1.54
CA GLN A 204 3.61 -6.38 0.28
C GLN A 204 2.90 -5.64 -0.85
N TYR A 205 3.56 -5.55 -1.99
CA TYR A 205 2.93 -5.02 -3.19
C TYR A 205 3.39 -5.71 -4.46
N ASP A 206 2.44 -5.85 -5.39
CA ASP A 206 2.70 -6.23 -6.78
C ASP A 206 2.65 -4.99 -7.69
N GLY A 207 3.49 -4.99 -8.71
CA GLY A 207 3.61 -3.87 -9.65
C GLY A 207 4.81 -2.97 -9.32
N ARG A 208 4.77 -1.72 -9.79
CA ARG A 208 5.87 -0.77 -9.66
C ARG A 208 5.37 0.54 -9.08
N ILE A 209 5.96 0.95 -7.96
CA ILE A 209 5.80 2.30 -7.42
C ILE A 209 6.64 3.27 -8.28
N PRO A 210 6.01 4.24 -8.98
CA PRO A 210 6.73 5.19 -9.81
C PRO A 210 7.37 6.30 -8.96
N ASN A 211 8.05 7.23 -9.61
CA ASN A 211 8.57 8.47 -9.01
C ASN A 211 9.64 8.30 -7.92
N THR A 212 10.21 7.11 -7.76
CA THR A 212 11.19 6.78 -6.71
C THR A 212 12.58 7.37 -6.96
N HIS A 213 12.87 7.86 -8.18
CA HIS A 213 14.12 8.55 -8.48
C HIS A 213 13.98 10.06 -8.70
N LEU A 214 12.77 10.61 -8.59
CA LEU A 214 12.52 12.03 -8.82
C LEU A 214 12.87 12.92 -7.60
N GLY A 215 13.00 12.33 -6.40
CA GLY A 215 13.36 13.05 -5.16
C GLY A 215 14.85 13.24 -4.90
N SER A 216 15.73 12.93 -5.85
CA SER A 216 17.20 12.98 -5.68
C SER A 216 17.88 14.21 -6.33
N ARG A 217 17.16 15.32 -6.51
CA ARG A 217 17.73 16.55 -7.11
C ARG A 217 17.70 17.73 -6.16
#